data_AF-A0A849CJ49-F1
#
_entry.id   AF-A0A849CJ49-F1
#
_cell.length_a   1.000
_cell.length_b   1.000
_cell.length_c   1.000
_cell.angle_alpha   90.00
_cell.angle_beta   90.00
_cell.angle_gamma   90.00
#
_symmetry.space_group_name_H-M   'P 1'
#
loop_
_entity.id
_entity.type
_entity.pdbx_description
1 polymer ?
#
loop_
_entity_poly.entity_id
_entity_poly.type
_entity_poly.pdbx_seq_one_letter_code
_entity_poly.pdbx_strand_id
1 'polypeptide(L)'
;MIRSWLLVAGLNVEILRVENRPFGCELTYADAAVELFCHEALCASGGHFVLEGYVNIPPDEAMPLLRALVAQCRLRGLESEIDYVGVDADDNQLSAELTIRAAL
;
A
#
# COMPACT_ATOMS: atom_id res chain seq x y z
N MET A 1 -7.39 15.71 12.99
CA MET A 1 -6.04 15.61 12.40
C MET A 1 -5.45 14.28 12.81
N ILE A 2 -5.64 13.24 11.99
CA ILE A 2 -5.10 11.90 12.25
C ILE A 2 -3.66 11.89 11.71
N ARG A 3 -2.68 11.66 12.59
CA ARG A 3 -1.29 11.43 12.20
C ARG A 3 -1.09 9.93 12.11
N SER A 4 -1.24 9.34 10.93
CA SER A 4 -0.88 7.95 10.68
C SER A 4 0.60 7.87 10.32
N TRP A 5 1.34 7.03 11.03
CA TRP A 5 2.75 6.76 10.75
C TRP A 5 2.84 5.39 10.09
N LEU A 6 2.91 5.36 8.75
CA LEU A 6 3.24 4.14 8.03
C LEU A 6 4.76 3.93 8.13
N LEU A 7 5.20 3.31 9.22
CA LEU A 7 6.58 2.83 9.34
C LEU A 7 6.61 1.39 8.83
N VAL A 8 6.79 1.22 7.53
CA VAL A 8 7.22 -0.07 6.97
C VAL A 8 8.73 -0.12 7.17
N ALA A 9 9.20 -1.05 7.98
CA ALA A 9 10.63 -1.25 8.19
C ALA A 9 11.28 -1.54 6.82
N GLY A 10 12.24 -0.70 6.40
CA GLY A 10 12.95 -0.85 5.12
C GLY A 10 12.66 0.21 4.06
N LEU A 11 11.68 1.09 4.25
CA LEU A 11 11.45 2.19 3.30
C LEU A 11 12.50 3.29 3.45
N ASN A 12 13.06 3.74 2.33
CA ASN A 12 13.90 4.93 2.30
C ASN A 12 13.02 6.19 2.39
N VAL A 13 13.03 6.87 3.52
CA VAL A 13 12.22 8.07 3.75
C VAL A 13 12.63 9.27 2.88
N GLU A 14 13.83 9.25 2.28
CA GLU A 14 14.32 10.34 1.42
C GLU A 14 13.62 10.39 0.05
N ILE A 15 13.03 9.28 -0.39
CA ILE A 15 12.29 9.18 -1.65
C ILE A 15 10.77 9.29 -1.47
N LEU A 16 10.30 9.38 -0.22
CA LEU A 16 8.90 9.62 0.08
C LEU A 16 8.53 11.05 -0.31
N ARG A 17 7.56 11.19 -1.20
CA ARG A 17 7.00 12.48 -1.61
C ARG A 17 5.62 12.67 -1.02
N VAL A 18 5.32 13.89 -0.60
CA VAL A 18 4.01 14.29 -0.06
C VAL A 18 3.52 15.49 -0.85
N GLU A 19 2.37 15.35 -1.51
CA GLU A 19 1.70 16.45 -2.20
C GLU A 19 0.37 16.78 -1.51
N ASN A 20 0.16 18.06 -1.19
CA ASN A 20 -1.14 18.52 -0.73
C ASN A 20 -2.06 18.66 -1.94
N ARG A 21 -3.21 18.00 -1.91
CA ARG A 21 -4.26 18.10 -2.94
C ARG A 21 -5.41 18.96 -2.40
N PRO A 22 -6.24 19.57 -3.27
CA PRO A 22 -7.40 20.36 -2.83
C PRO A 22 -8.38 19.61 -1.91
N PHE A 23 -8.37 18.27 -1.95
CA PHE A 23 -9.25 17.39 -1.16
C PHE A 23 -8.48 16.30 -0.40
N GLY A 24 -7.27 16.59 0.10
CA GLY A 24 -6.52 15.64 0.94
C GLY A 24 -5.01 15.73 0.79
N CYS A 25 -4.32 14.65 1.12
CA CYS A 25 -2.89 14.49 0.84
C CYS A 25 -2.65 13.25 -0.02
N GLU A 26 -1.58 13.33 -0.80
CA GLU A 26 -1.08 12.25 -1.62
C GLU A 26 0.32 11.90 -1.14
N LEU A 27 0.59 10.61 -0.95
CA LEU A 27 1.91 10.09 -0.60
C LEU A 27 2.40 9.20 -1.74
N THR A 28 3.59 9.47 -2.24
CA THR A 28 4.24 8.61 -3.26
C THR A 28 5.54 8.07 -2.69
N TYR A 29 5.74 6.76 -2.80
CA TYR A 29 7.01 6.10 -2.53
C TYR A 29 7.42 5.33 -3.79
N ALA A 30 8.59 5.62 -4.35
CA ALA A 30 9.08 4.92 -5.53
C ALA A 30 10.58 4.66 -5.46
N ASP A 31 10.96 3.39 -5.46
CA ASP A 31 12.33 2.92 -5.71
C ASP A 31 12.36 1.91 -6.87
N ALA A 32 13.49 1.20 -7.03
CA ALA A 32 13.65 0.23 -8.12
C ALA A 32 12.73 -1.01 -8.01
N ALA A 33 12.22 -1.31 -6.81
CA ALA A 33 11.47 -2.51 -6.49
C ALA A 33 9.99 -2.22 -6.17
N VAL A 34 9.68 -1.04 -5.64
CA VAL A 34 8.36 -0.70 -5.12
C VAL A 34 7.95 0.69 -5.59
N GLU A 35 6.76 0.78 -6.18
CA GLU A 35 6.04 2.01 -6.39
C GLU A 35 4.72 1.95 -5.63
N LEU A 36 4.45 2.94 -4.78
CA LEU A 36 3.25 3.05 -3.98
C LEU A 36 2.71 4.47 -4.02
N PHE A 37 1.40 4.56 -4.09
CA PHE A 37 0.59 5.76 -4.15
C PHE A 37 -0.51 5.66 -3.10
N CYS A 38 -0.52 6.59 -2.14
CA CYS A 38 -1.55 6.66 -1.11
C CYS A 38 -2.34 7.94 -1.28
N HIS A 39 -3.67 7.85 -1.30
CA HIS A 39 -4.55 9.01 -1.38
C HIS A 39 -5.78 8.85 -0.49
N GLU A 40 -6.35 9.96 -0.05
CA GLU A 40 -7.61 9.95 0.71
C GLU A 40 -8.78 9.59 -0.23
N ALA A 41 -9.51 8.53 0.10
CA ALA A 41 -10.72 8.15 -0.58
C ALA A 41 -11.89 9.01 -0.09
N LEU A 42 -12.59 9.63 -1.03
CA LEU A 42 -13.79 10.41 -0.77
C LEU A 42 -14.93 9.46 -0.37
N CYS A 43 -15.08 9.21 0.93
CA CYS A 43 -16.17 8.41 1.47
C CYS A 43 -17.03 9.22 2.44
N ALA A 44 -18.35 8.99 2.43
CA ALA A 44 -19.30 9.76 3.23
C ALA A 44 -19.16 9.56 4.75
N SER A 45 -18.45 8.51 5.18
CA SER A 45 -18.36 8.06 6.58
C SER A 45 -17.04 8.35 7.29
N GLY A 46 -16.05 8.99 6.65
CA GLY A 46 -14.77 9.33 7.27
C GLY A 46 -13.57 9.26 6.32
N GLY A 47 -12.38 9.53 6.86
CA GLY A 47 -11.11 9.52 6.11
C GLY A 47 -10.63 8.09 5.87
N HIS A 48 -10.95 7.54 4.71
CA HIS A 48 -10.36 6.30 4.20
C HIS A 48 -9.13 6.66 3.37
N PHE A 49 -8.12 5.81 3.36
CA PHE A 49 -6.96 5.97 2.50
C PHE A 49 -6.82 4.75 1.61
N VAL A 50 -6.60 4.97 0.33
CA VAL A 50 -6.34 3.93 -0.66
C VAL A 50 -4.86 3.96 -0.96
N LEU A 51 -4.21 2.80 -0.81
CA LEU A 51 -2.81 2.56 -1.17
C LEU A 51 -2.78 1.65 -2.41
N GLU A 52 -2.30 2.17 -3.52
CA GLU A 52 -2.19 1.51 -4.81
C GLU A 52 -0.74 1.50 -5.29
N GLY A 53 -0.36 0.58 -6.19
CA GLY A 53 0.97 0.60 -6.78
C GLY A 53 1.45 -0.75 -7.29
N TYR A 54 2.74 -0.81 -7.56
CA TYR A 54 3.42 -1.97 -8.15
C TYR A 54 4.57 -2.44 -7.27
N VAL A 55 4.74 -3.76 -7.21
CA VAL A 55 5.90 -4.40 -6.59
C VAL A 55 6.60 -5.21 -7.67
N ASN A 56 7.78 -4.77 -8.08
CA ASN A 56 8.59 -5.37 -9.13
C ASN A 56 9.61 -6.37 -8.55
N ILE A 57 9.11 -7.35 -7.80
CA ILE A 57 9.90 -8.44 -7.22
C ILE A 57 9.14 -9.78 -7.38
N PRO A 58 9.82 -10.94 -7.25
CA PRO A 58 9.16 -12.24 -7.37
C PRO A 58 7.99 -12.41 -6.38
N PRO A 59 6.90 -13.10 -6.77
CA PRO A 59 5.73 -13.29 -5.90
C PRO A 59 6.04 -13.91 -4.52
N ASP A 60 7.01 -14.84 -4.47
CA ASP A 60 7.43 -15.49 -3.23
C ASP A 60 8.08 -14.52 -2.22
N GLU A 61 8.62 -13.40 -2.70
CA GLU A 61 9.20 -12.32 -1.89
C GLU A 61 8.17 -11.22 -1.59
N ALA A 62 7.28 -10.92 -2.55
CA ALA A 62 6.22 -9.93 -2.38
C ALA A 62 5.19 -10.36 -1.33
N MET A 63 4.77 -11.62 -1.33
CA MET A 63 3.69 -12.11 -0.48
C MET A 63 3.98 -11.96 1.04
N PRO A 64 5.17 -12.31 1.56
CA PRO A 64 5.54 -12.02 2.95
C PRO A 64 5.53 -10.54 3.30
N LEU A 65 6.01 -9.66 2.40
CA LEU A 65 6.04 -8.21 2.61
C LEU A 65 4.63 -7.62 2.72
N LEU A 66 3.73 -7.99 1.79
CA LEU A 66 2.34 -7.54 1.80
C LEU A 66 1.61 -8.03 3.07
N ARG A 67 1.82 -9.28 3.48
CA ARG A 67 1.25 -9.80 4.74
C ARG A 67 1.79 -9.06 5.96
N ALA A 68 3.09 -8.75 5.98
CA ALA A 68 3.70 -7.98 7.05
C ALA A 68 3.13 -6.56 7.13
N LEU A 69 2.89 -5.92 5.98
CA LEU A 69 2.27 -4.60 5.90
C LEU A 69 0.87 -4.59 6.55
N VAL A 70 0.00 -5.52 6.16
CA VAL A 70 -1.36 -5.62 6.73
C VAL A 70 -1.32 -5.92 8.24
N ALA A 71 -0.40 -6.77 8.68
CA ALA A 71 -0.21 -7.05 10.10
C ALA A 71 0.26 -5.80 10.88
N GLN A 72 1.16 -4.99 10.30
CA GLN A 72 1.65 -3.74 10.90
C GLN A 72 0.55 -2.67 10.99
N CYS A 73 -0.34 -2.59 10.00
CA CYS A 73 -1.52 -1.73 10.04
C CYS A 73 -2.44 -2.13 11.20
N ARG A 74 -2.76 -3.43 11.33
CA ARG A 74 -3.60 -3.93 12.43
C ARG A 74 -3.00 -3.68 13.81
N LEU A 75 -1.69 -3.88 13.99
CA LEU A 75 -1.00 -3.57 15.26
C LEU A 75 -1.15 -2.10 15.69
N ARG A 76 -1.40 -1.20 14.73
CA ARG A 76 -1.64 0.23 14.95
C ARG A 76 -3.13 0.58 15.05
N GLY A 77 -4.02 -0.42 15.06
CA GLY A 77 -5.47 -0.22 15.10
C GLY A 77 -6.07 0.26 13.79
N LEU A 78 -5.37 0.07 12.66
CA LEU A 78 -5.88 0.39 11.34
C LEU A 78 -6.48 -0.87 10.72
N GLU A 79 -7.75 -0.78 10.33
CA GLU A 79 -8.37 -1.77 9.45
C GLU A 79 -7.77 -1.62 8.06
N SER A 80 -7.31 -2.73 7.47
CA SER A 80 -6.63 -2.72 6.17
C SER A 80 -6.80 -4.07 5.49
N GLU A 81 -6.98 -4.02 4.18
CA GLU A 81 -6.88 -5.16 3.27
C GLU A 81 -6.06 -4.73 2.05
N ILE A 82 -5.43 -5.70 1.39
CA ILE A 82 -4.68 -5.49 0.15
C ILE A 82 -5.22 -6.47 -0.87
N ASP A 83 -5.70 -5.96 -2.01
CA ASP A 83 -6.00 -6.79 -3.17
C ASP A 83 -4.75 -6.87 -4.05
N TYR A 84 -4.31 -8.11 -4.31
CA TYR A 84 -3.09 -8.40 -5.06
C TYR A 84 -3.41 -9.18 -6.33
N VAL A 85 -2.87 -8.70 -7.46
CA VAL A 85 -2.87 -9.38 -8.74
C VAL A 85 -1.44 -9.41 -9.26
N GLY A 86 -0.91 -10.60 -9.53
CA GLY A 86 0.35 -10.76 -10.26
C GLY A 86 0.12 -10.57 -11.77
N VAL A 87 0.95 -9.73 -12.39
CA VAL A 87 0.93 -9.39 -13.81
C VAL A 87 2.30 -9.64 -14.46
N ASP A 88 2.34 -9.76 -15.79
CA ASP A 88 3.59 -9.81 -16.56
C ASP A 88 4.12 -8.40 -16.92
N ALA A 89 5.19 -8.35 -17.72
CA ALA A 89 5.81 -7.09 -18.14
C ALA A 89 4.91 -6.23 -19.06
N ASP A 90 3.89 -6.84 -19.65
CA ASP A 90 2.92 -6.19 -20.54
C ASP A 90 1.58 -5.90 -19.80
N ASP A 91 1.58 -5.99 -18.46
CA ASP A 91 0.43 -5.80 -17.56
C ASP A 91 -0.71 -6.83 -17.77
N ASN A 92 -0.39 -7.99 -18.38
CA ASN A 92 -1.36 -9.07 -18.47
C ASN A 92 -1.41 -9.85 -17.17
N GLN A 93 -2.62 -10.14 -16.70
CA GLN A 93 -2.86 -10.90 -15.47
C GLN A 93 -2.29 -12.33 -15.56
N LEU A 94 -1.39 -12.67 -14.63
CA LEU A 94 -0.79 -14.00 -14.48
C LEU A 94 -1.44 -14.83 -13.36
N SER A 95 -2.16 -14.19 -12.45
CA SER A 95 -2.74 -14.84 -11.27
C SER A 95 -4.13 -14.31 -10.95
N ALA A 96 -4.96 -15.12 -10.31
CA ALA A 96 -6.25 -14.66 -9.77
C ALA A 96 -6.02 -13.60 -8.68
N GLU A 97 -6.96 -12.67 -8.55
CA GLU A 97 -6.96 -11.69 -7.47
C GLU A 97 -6.99 -12.37 -6.10
N LEU A 98 -6.14 -11.89 -5.19
CA LEU A 98 -6.03 -12.37 -3.82
C LEU A 98 -6.20 -11.20 -2.85
N THR A 99 -7.23 -11.27 -2.01
CA THR A 99 -7.37 -10.35 -0.88
C THR A 99 -6.56 -10.83 0.33
N ILE A 100 -5.62 -9.99 0.78
CA ILE A 100 -4.78 -10.22 1.94
C ILE A 100 -5.34 -9.43 3.13
N ARG A 101 -5.69 -10.14 4.20
CA ARG A 101 -6.17 -9.57 5.47
C ARG A 101 -5.27 -10.01 6.62
N ALA A 102 -5.22 -9.24 7.69
CA ALA A 102 -4.54 -9.67 8.90
C ALA A 102 -5.27 -10.88 9.50
N ALA A 103 -4.54 -11.98 9.77
CA ALA A 103 -5.09 -13.16 10.43
C ALA A 103 -5.66 -12.80 11.81
N LEU A 104 -6.79 -13.43 12.19
CA LEU A 104 -7.50 -13.20 13.45
C LEU A 104 -6.62 -13.38 14.68
#